data_AF-A0A7S4D4C1-F1
#
_entry.id   AF-A0A7S4D4C1-F1
#
_cell.length_a   1.000
_cell.length_b   1.000
_cell.length_c   1.000
_cell.angle_alpha   90.00
_cell.angle_beta   90.00
_cell.angle_gamma   90.00
#
_symmetry.space_group_name_H-M   'P 1'
#
loop_
_entity.id
_entity.type
_entity.pdbx_description
1 polymer ?
#
loop_
_entity_poly.entity_id
_entity_poly.type
_entity_poly.pdbx_seq_one_letter_code
_entity_poly.pdbx_strand_id
1 'polypeptide(L)'
;MCAVPKRGLDVMRCETARLLKLTSSSVEPLSFIVPRKSDAFQEDLFPPTFAGRAAHTADEWLAGSTLPPVTMSLDPAQNGTAEERKSAAAAAAPAFAPKKPPAQLQTELDEALARIQVLEQRLREAGLDTS
;
A
#
# COMPACT_ATOMS: atom_id res chain seq x y z
N MET A 1 11.50 -0.09 20.12
CA MET A 1 12.02 -1.27 19.38
C MET A 1 11.16 -1.47 18.14
N CYS A 2 11.74 -1.92 17.03
CA CYS A 2 11.01 -2.24 15.79
C CYS A 2 11.40 -3.64 15.31
N ALA A 3 10.49 -4.40 14.71
CA ALA A 3 10.79 -5.71 14.14
C ALA A 3 11.15 -5.60 12.65
N VAL A 4 12.15 -6.36 12.22
CA VAL A 4 12.50 -6.49 10.81
C VAL A 4 11.47 -7.39 10.10
N PRO A 5 10.99 -7.03 8.90
CA PRO A 5 10.08 -7.87 8.14
C PRO A 5 10.71 -9.23 7.81
N LYS A 6 9.89 -10.27 7.63
CA LYS A 6 10.36 -11.66 7.37
C LYS A 6 11.33 -11.76 6.18
N ARG A 7 11.13 -10.94 5.13
CA ARG A 7 12.02 -10.88 3.95
C ARG A 7 13.43 -10.34 4.24
N GLY A 8 13.65 -9.69 5.38
CA GLY A 8 14.95 -9.15 5.80
C GLY A 8 15.70 -10.03 6.80
N LEU A 9 15.21 -11.25 7.07
CA LEU A 9 15.82 -12.20 7.98
C LEU A 9 16.80 -13.13 7.25
N ASP A 10 17.76 -13.67 7.99
CA ASP A 10 18.65 -14.72 7.52
C ASP A 10 17.99 -16.10 7.68
N VAL A 11 17.30 -16.53 6.63
CA VAL A 11 16.54 -17.78 6.63
C VAL A 11 17.42 -19.03 6.65
N MET A 12 18.65 -18.94 6.13
CA MET A 12 19.59 -20.06 6.12
C MET A 12 20.14 -20.33 7.52
N ARG A 13 20.23 -19.29 8.35
CA ARG A 13 20.56 -19.42 9.78
C ARG A 13 19.37 -19.70 10.68
N CYS A 14 18.19 -19.98 10.12
CA CYS A 14 16.96 -20.18 10.88
C CYS A 14 16.61 -18.99 11.79
N GLU A 15 16.93 -17.76 11.36
CA GLU A 15 16.53 -16.53 12.07
C GLU A 15 15.03 -16.29 11.85
N THR A 16 14.23 -16.40 12.91
CA THR A 16 12.75 -16.27 12.82
C THR A 16 12.25 -14.87 13.14
N ALA A 17 13.05 -14.08 13.86
CA ALA A 17 12.79 -12.68 14.15
C ALA A 17 14.10 -11.91 14.34
N ARG A 18 14.08 -10.63 13.96
CA ARG A 18 15.12 -9.66 14.32
C ARG A 18 14.46 -8.40 14.86
N LEU A 19 14.86 -7.98 16.05
CA LEU A 19 14.41 -6.73 16.65
C LEU A 19 15.53 -5.69 16.58
N LEU A 20 15.19 -4.48 16.16
CA LEU A 20 16.06 -3.32 16.22
C LEU A 20 15.78 -2.57 17.52
N LYS A 21 16.71 -2.70 18.48
CA LYS A 21 16.67 -2.01 19.76
C LYS A 21 17.37 -0.67 19.64
N LEU A 22 16.65 0.40 19.95
CA LEU A 22 17.24 1.72 20.06
C LEU A 22 17.88 1.87 21.44
N THR A 23 19.13 2.32 21.48
CA THR A 23 19.86 2.72 22.68
C THR A 23 20.09 4.24 22.66
N SER A 24 20.78 4.78 23.68
CA SER A 24 21.08 6.21 23.74
C SER A 24 21.98 6.71 22.60
N SER A 25 22.78 5.83 21.99
CA SER A 25 23.78 6.21 20.97
C SER A 25 23.79 5.32 19.73
N SER A 26 23.01 4.23 19.69
CA SER A 26 23.07 3.25 18.61
C SER A 26 21.75 2.52 18.40
N VAL A 27 21.67 1.79 17.28
CA VAL A 27 20.63 0.79 17.04
C VAL A 27 21.30 -0.59 17.07
N GLU A 28 20.90 -1.42 18.03
CA GLU A 28 21.42 -2.76 18.25
C GLU A 28 20.45 -3.81 17.68
N PRO A 29 20.87 -4.62 16.69
CA PRO A 29 20.07 -5.74 16.21
C PRO A 29 20.09 -6.93 17.17
N LEU A 30 18.92 -7.45 17.53
CA LEU A 30 18.72 -8.66 18.32
C LEU A 30 18.10 -9.75 17.43
N SER A 31 18.88 -10.78 17.12
CA SER A 31 18.46 -11.92 16.29
C SER A 31 17.95 -13.08 17.14
N PHE A 32 16.80 -13.62 16.76
CA PHE A 32 16.20 -14.81 17.36
C PHE A 32 16.33 -15.97 16.38
N ILE A 33 17.06 -17.01 16.79
CA ILE A 33 17.43 -18.14 15.92
C ILE A 33 16.87 -19.42 16.53
N VAL A 34 16.19 -20.23 15.71
CA VAL A 34 15.76 -21.57 16.09
C VAL A 34 16.93 -22.54 15.87
N PRO A 35 17.40 -23.25 16.91
CA PRO A 35 18.50 -24.21 16.74
C PRO A 35 18.05 -25.40 15.88
N ARG A 36 18.74 -25.61 14.75
CA ARG A 36 18.54 -26.71 13.81
C ARG A 36 19.88 -27.39 13.51
N LYS A 37 19.84 -28.67 13.13
CA LYS A 37 21.05 -29.46 12.82
C LYS A 37 21.50 -29.35 11.37
N SER A 38 20.65 -28.84 10.48
CA SER A 38 20.89 -28.75 9.04
C SER A 38 21.05 -27.30 8.63
N ASP A 39 21.98 -27.05 7.73
CA ASP A 39 22.18 -25.75 7.07
C ASP A 39 21.26 -25.57 5.84
N ALA A 40 20.36 -26.52 5.58
CA ALA A 40 19.35 -26.40 4.54
C ALA A 40 18.23 -25.43 4.94
N PHE A 41 17.56 -24.85 3.95
CA PHE A 41 16.34 -24.07 4.17
C PHE A 41 15.28 -24.92 4.89
N GLN A 42 14.62 -24.34 5.90
CA GLN A 42 13.64 -25.01 6.75
C GLN A 42 12.23 -24.50 6.43
N GLU A 43 11.52 -25.20 5.54
CA GLU A 43 10.19 -24.77 5.05
C GLU A 43 9.15 -24.64 6.18
N ASP A 44 9.27 -25.45 7.23
CA ASP A 44 8.37 -25.46 8.38
C ASP A 44 8.47 -24.18 9.23
N LEU A 45 9.63 -23.52 9.23
CA LEU A 45 9.85 -22.24 9.93
C LEU A 45 9.39 -21.03 9.11
N PHE A 46 9.34 -21.18 7.79
CA PHE A 46 9.15 -20.09 6.84
C PHE A 46 8.01 -20.40 5.86
N PRO A 47 6.74 -20.43 6.34
CA PRO A 47 5.59 -20.56 5.45
C PRO A 47 5.52 -19.36 4.48
N PRO A 48 4.73 -19.43 3.40
CA PRO A 48 4.56 -18.30 2.48
C PRO A 48 4.23 -17.00 3.23
N THR A 49 5.06 -15.97 3.06
CA THR A 49 4.98 -14.71 3.82
C THR A 49 4.65 -13.54 2.90
N PHE A 50 4.23 -12.41 3.48
CA PHE A 50 3.89 -11.20 2.72
C PHE A 50 4.99 -10.80 1.73
N ALA A 51 4.62 -10.69 0.45
CA ALA A 51 5.56 -10.44 -0.64
C ALA A 51 6.04 -8.97 -0.74
N GLY A 52 5.46 -8.06 0.04
CA GLY A 52 5.77 -6.63 -0.08
C GLY A 52 4.96 -5.91 -1.14
N ARG A 53 3.99 -6.57 -1.78
CA ARG A 53 3.05 -5.97 -2.74
C ARG A 53 1.65 -5.88 -2.15
N ALA A 54 0.98 -4.76 -2.37
CA ALA A 54 -0.42 -4.61 -1.99
C ALA A 54 -1.29 -5.62 -2.76
N ALA A 55 -2.31 -6.16 -2.09
CA ALA A 55 -3.29 -7.04 -2.72
C ALA A 55 -4.36 -6.24 -3.50
N HIS A 56 -4.53 -4.97 -3.15
CA HIS A 56 -5.56 -4.08 -3.68
C HIS A 56 -4.95 -2.73 -4.03
N THR A 57 -5.58 -2.05 -4.98
CA THR A 57 -5.51 -0.59 -5.06
C THR A 57 -6.37 0.07 -3.98
N ALA A 58 -6.20 1.37 -3.75
CA ALA A 58 -7.00 2.09 -2.75
C ALA A 58 -8.50 2.10 -3.11
N ASP A 59 -8.84 2.31 -4.38
CA ASP A 59 -10.22 2.39 -4.85
C ASP A 59 -10.94 1.04 -4.74
N GLU A 60 -10.27 -0.06 -5.08
CA GLU A 60 -10.83 -1.42 -4.94
C GLU A 60 -11.11 -1.76 -3.47
N TRP A 61 -10.19 -1.43 -2.57
CA TRP A 61 -10.40 -1.65 -1.14
C TRP A 61 -11.56 -0.79 -0.61
N LEU A 62 -11.64 0.48 -1.02
CA LEU A 62 -12.74 1.37 -0.64
C LEU A 62 -14.10 0.89 -1.19
N ALA A 63 -14.11 0.27 -2.36
CA ALA A 63 -15.28 -0.38 -2.96
C ALA A 63 -15.67 -1.71 -2.28
N GLY A 64 -14.96 -2.13 -1.22
CA GLY A 64 -15.29 -3.31 -0.41
C GLY A 64 -14.56 -4.60 -0.81
N SER A 65 -13.50 -4.52 -1.62
CA SER A 65 -12.72 -5.70 -2.02
C SER A 65 -12.01 -6.37 -0.83
N THR A 66 -12.05 -7.71 -0.78
CA THR A 66 -11.50 -8.53 0.34
C THR A 66 -10.58 -9.66 -0.17
N LEU A 67 -9.59 -9.30 -0.97
CA LEU A 67 -8.53 -10.19 -1.45
C LEU A 67 -7.54 -10.49 -0.32
N PRO A 68 -7.04 -11.73 -0.23
CA PRO A 68 -6.04 -12.09 0.75
C PRO A 68 -4.70 -11.39 0.49
N PRO A 69 -3.83 -11.25 1.50
CA PRO A 69 -2.49 -10.73 1.31
C PRO A 69 -1.73 -11.53 0.28
N VAL A 70 -0.95 -10.83 -0.52
CA VAL A 70 -0.02 -11.49 -1.40
C VAL A 70 1.09 -12.16 -0.59
N THR A 71 1.32 -13.44 -0.85
CA THR A 71 2.43 -14.20 -0.28
C THR A 71 3.52 -14.56 -1.30
N MET A 72 4.71 -14.85 -0.80
CA MET A 72 5.86 -15.39 -1.53
C MET A 72 6.63 -16.41 -0.66
N SER A 73 7.35 -17.33 -1.30
CA SER A 73 8.29 -18.21 -0.60
C SER A 73 9.55 -17.42 -0.16
N LEU A 74 10.13 -17.79 0.97
CA LEU A 74 11.42 -17.27 1.40
C LEU A 74 12.59 -18.18 1.02
N ASP A 75 12.31 -19.32 0.38
CA ASP A 75 13.32 -20.24 -0.11
C ASP A 75 14.25 -19.55 -1.13
N PRO A 76 15.57 -19.48 -0.85
CA PRO A 76 16.54 -18.92 -1.79
C PRO A 76 16.53 -19.61 -3.17
N ALA A 77 16.16 -20.89 -3.25
CA ALA A 77 16.06 -21.61 -4.52
C ALA A 77 14.90 -21.11 -5.40
N GLN A 78 13.85 -20.57 -4.79
CA GLN A 78 12.65 -20.08 -5.49
C GLN A 78 12.71 -18.58 -5.79
N ASN A 79 13.47 -17.80 -5.00
CA ASN A 79 13.60 -16.34 -5.14
C ASN A 79 14.63 -15.87 -6.21
N GLY A 80 14.84 -16.69 -7.24
CA GLY A 80 15.97 -16.64 -8.17
C GLY A 80 15.93 -15.65 -9.35
N THR A 81 15.00 -14.70 -9.44
CA THR A 81 15.09 -13.68 -10.52
C THR A 81 14.93 -12.25 -10.01
N ALA A 82 15.92 -11.42 -10.34
CA ALA A 82 15.95 -9.99 -10.03
C ALA A 82 14.86 -9.18 -10.78
N GLU A 83 14.12 -9.80 -11.70
CA GLU A 83 13.09 -9.16 -12.50
C GLU A 83 11.82 -8.83 -11.69
N GLU A 84 11.41 -9.70 -10.76
CA GLU A 84 10.23 -9.44 -9.92
C GLU A 84 10.44 -8.26 -8.94
N ARG A 85 11.70 -8.00 -8.53
CA ARG A 85 12.04 -6.85 -7.68
C ARG A 85 11.89 -5.51 -8.41
N LYS A 86 12.04 -5.48 -9.74
CA LYS A 86 11.83 -4.26 -10.56
C LYS A 86 10.35 -3.95 -10.77
N SER A 87 9.49 -4.98 -10.81
CA SER A 87 8.04 -4.80 -10.91
C SER A 87 7.45 -4.09 -9.68
N ALA A 88 8.02 -4.32 -8.48
CA ALA A 88 7.57 -3.67 -7.24
C ALA A 88 7.88 -2.16 -7.17
N ALA A 89 8.86 -1.65 -7.93
CA ALA A 89 9.14 -0.21 -8.02
C ALA A 89 8.39 0.47 -9.18
N ALA A 90 7.90 -0.30 -10.15
CA ALA A 90 7.25 0.20 -11.36
C ALA A 90 5.72 0.11 -11.34
N ALA A 91 5.13 -0.71 -10.47
CA ALA A 91 3.68 -0.84 -10.36
C ALA A 91 3.10 0.27 -9.46
N ALA A 92 2.63 1.33 -10.14
CA ALA A 92 1.73 2.37 -9.65
C ALA A 92 2.34 3.42 -8.69
N ALA A 93 3.22 4.28 -9.22
CA ALA A 93 2.97 5.69 -8.97
C ALA A 93 1.72 6.06 -9.79
N PRO A 94 0.55 6.35 -9.19
CA PRO A 94 -0.44 7.10 -9.94
C PRO A 94 0.27 8.39 -10.35
N ALA A 95 0.43 8.62 -11.64
CA ALA A 95 0.80 9.95 -12.12
C ALA A 95 -0.19 10.89 -11.46
N PHE A 96 0.30 11.79 -10.61
CA PHE A 96 -0.55 12.77 -9.94
C PHE A 96 -1.25 13.55 -11.04
N ALA A 97 -2.52 13.22 -11.31
CA ALA A 97 -3.30 13.94 -12.29
C ALA A 97 -3.28 15.39 -11.80
N PRO A 98 -2.78 16.35 -12.61
CA PRO A 98 -2.74 17.72 -12.17
C PRO A 98 -4.17 18.10 -11.82
N LYS A 99 -4.40 18.48 -10.55
CA LYS A 99 -5.67 19.06 -10.13
C LYS A 99 -5.97 20.19 -11.11
N LYS A 100 -7.21 20.27 -11.63
CA LYS A 100 -7.61 21.37 -12.49
C LYS A 100 -7.16 22.69 -11.84
N PRO A 101 -6.54 23.62 -12.59
CA PRO A 101 -6.06 24.87 -12.02
C PRO A 101 -7.23 25.62 -11.36
N PRO A 102 -6.99 26.34 -10.25
CA PRO A 102 -8.05 27.03 -9.50
C PRO A 102 -8.93 27.93 -10.37
N ALA A 103 -8.39 28.53 -11.43
CA ALA A 103 -9.13 29.37 -12.37
C ALA A 103 -10.23 28.62 -13.12
N GLN A 104 -9.98 27.38 -13.56
CA GLN A 104 -10.99 26.57 -14.26
C GLN A 104 -12.12 26.16 -13.32
N LEU A 105 -11.77 25.81 -12.08
CA LEU A 105 -12.75 25.49 -11.04
C LEU A 105 -13.62 26.71 -10.71
N GLN A 106 -13.04 27.92 -10.72
CA GLN A 106 -13.79 29.15 -10.49
C GLN A 106 -14.76 29.44 -11.65
N THR A 107 -14.34 29.28 -12.91
CA THR A 107 -15.23 29.43 -14.06
C THR A 107 -16.38 28.42 -14.04
N GLU A 108 -16.10 27.15 -13.74
CA GLU A 108 -17.14 26.11 -13.62
C GLU A 108 -18.13 26.44 -12.48
N LEU A 109 -17.64 27.00 -11.35
CA LEU A 109 -18.48 27.41 -10.23
C LEU A 109 -19.38 28.59 -10.61
N ASP A 110 -18.83 29.61 -11.27
CA ASP A 110 -19.58 30.79 -11.68
C ASP A 110 -20.67 30.43 -12.71
N GLU A 111 -20.36 29.53 -13.65
CA GLU A 111 -21.33 29.00 -14.62
C GLU A 111 -22.45 28.20 -13.92
N ALA A 112 -22.10 27.35 -12.96
CA ALA A 112 -23.06 26.58 -12.19
C ALA A 112 -24.00 27.52 -11.39
N LEU A 113 -23.46 28.57 -10.77
CA LEU A 113 -24.24 29.56 -10.03
C LEU A 113 -25.18 30.36 -10.96
N ALA A 114 -24.71 30.76 -12.14
CA ALA A 114 -25.54 31.42 -13.12
C ALA A 114 -26.70 30.51 -13.58
N ARG A 115 -26.42 29.21 -13.76
CA ARG A 115 -27.45 28.22 -14.10
C ARG A 115 -28.46 28.05 -12.97
N ILE A 116 -28.01 28.00 -11.72
CA ILE A 116 -28.89 27.92 -10.54
C ILE A 116 -29.81 29.14 -10.49
N GLN A 117 -29.30 30.37 -10.67
CA GLN A 117 -30.12 31.58 -10.67
C GLN A 117 -31.22 31.56 -11.73
N VAL A 118 -30.91 31.13 -12.95
CA VAL A 118 -31.90 31.01 -14.03
C VAL A 118 -32.97 29.98 -13.69
N LEU A 119 -32.59 28.85 -13.08
CA LEU A 119 -33.53 27.82 -12.68
C LEU A 119 -34.42 28.28 -11.53
N GLU A 120 -33.85 28.94 -10.52
CA GLU A 120 -34.61 29.55 -9.43
C GLU A 120 -35.62 30.58 -9.95
N GLN A 121 -35.22 31.42 -10.91
CA GLN A 121 -36.13 32.40 -11.50
C GLN A 121 -37.29 31.69 -12.22
N ARG A 122 -37.01 30.64 -13.00
CA ARG A 122 -38.05 29.86 -13.67
C ARG A 122 -38.98 29.15 -12.69
N LEU A 123 -38.45 28.66 -11.57
CA LEU A 123 -39.25 28.02 -10.51
C LEU A 123 -40.16 29.04 -9.81
N ARG A 124 -39.65 30.25 -9.53
CA ARG A 124 -40.45 31.37 -9.00
C ARG A 124 -41.56 31.77 -9.99
N GLU A 125 -41.24 31.87 -11.27
CA GLU A 125 -42.23 32.16 -12.32
C GLU A 125 -43.29 31.06 -12.45
N ALA A 126 -42.93 29.80 -12.19
CA ALA A 126 -43.84 28.67 -12.16
C ALA A 126 -44.64 28.52 -10.84
N GLY A 127 -44.44 29.43 -9.86
CA GLY A 127 -45.14 29.40 -8.57
C GLY A 127 -44.78 28.22 -7.66
N LEU A 128 -43.65 27.55 -7.96
CA LEU A 128 -43.13 26.40 -7.21
C LEU A 128 -42.01 26.92 -6.29
N ASP A 129 -42.38 27.44 -5.13
CA ASP A 129 -41.41 27.97 -4.17
C ASP A 129 -40.75 26.82 -3.39
N THR A 130 -39.42 26.79 -3.37
CA THR A 130 -38.62 25.81 -2.62
C THR A 130 -38.12 26.49 -1.34
N SER A 131 -39.01 26.69 -0.37
CA SER A 131 -38.63 26.92 1.03
C SER A 131 -38.34 25.61 1.76
#